data_AF-A0A537S0Y8-F1
#
_entry.id   AF-A0A537S0Y8-F1
#
_cell.length_a   1.000
_cell.length_b   1.000
_cell.length_c   1.000
_cell.angle_alpha   90.00
_cell.angle_beta   90.00
_cell.angle_gamma   90.00
#
_symmetry.space_group_name_H-M   'P 1'
#
loop_
_entity.id
_entity.type
_entity.pdbx_description
1 polymer ?
#
loop_
_entity_poly.entity_id
_entity_poly.type
_entity_poly.pdbx_seq_one_letter_code
_entity_poly.pdbx_strand_id
1 'polypeptide(L)' 'PLKAWGGKSENVAAGQRAFAHRAKMNGAATLGKWTEQQEKAA' A
#
# COMPACT_ATOMS: atom_id res chain seq x y z
N PRO A 1 4.42 4.77 0.01
CA PRO A 1 3.91 5.44 -1.21
C PRO A 1 4.88 6.50 -1.76
N LEU A 2 5.31 7.49 -0.96
CA LEU A 2 6.19 8.57 -1.42
C LEU A 2 7.54 8.06 -1.96
N LYS A 3 8.17 7.09 -1.29
CA LYS A 3 9.39 6.44 -1.78
C LYS A 3 9.20 5.74 -3.14
N ALA A 4 8.05 5.09 -3.35
CA ALA A 4 7.74 4.39 -4.60
C ALA A 4 7.41 5.34 -5.74
N TRP A 5 6.82 6.50 -5.43
CA TRP A 5 6.56 7.56 -6.40
C TRP A 5 7.84 8.35 -6.74
N GLY A 6 8.64 8.71 -5.74
CA GLY A 6 9.88 9.46 -5.92
C GLY A 6 9.70 10.84 -6.58
N GLY A 7 8.49 11.40 -6.58
CA GLY A 7 8.17 12.69 -7.21
C GLY A 7 8.19 12.69 -8.74
N LYS A 8 8.35 11.52 -9.39
CA LYS A 8 8.39 11.40 -10.85
C LYS A 8 7.03 11.04 -11.41
N SER A 9 6.62 11.71 -12.48
CA SER A 9 5.33 11.44 -13.15
C SER A 9 5.21 9.99 -13.64
N GLU A 10 6.31 9.40 -14.12
CA GLU A 10 6.37 7.99 -14.56
C GLU A 10 6.08 6.98 -13.44
N ASN A 11 6.29 7.37 -12.18
CA ASN A 11 6.14 6.50 -11.02
C ASN A 11 4.82 6.71 -10.26
N VAL A 12 3.91 7.53 -10.79
CA VAL A 12 2.61 7.80 -10.14
C VAL A 12 1.85 6.50 -9.87
N ALA A 13 1.82 5.58 -10.84
CA ALA A 13 1.17 4.28 -10.68
C ALA A 13 1.82 3.42 -9.57
N ALA A 14 3.16 3.47 -9.43
CA ALA A 14 3.87 2.77 -8.35
C ALA A 14 3.55 3.38 -6.97
N GLY A 15 3.49 4.71 -6.89
CA GLY A 15 3.05 5.44 -5.70
C GLY A 15 1.63 5.08 -5.27
N GLN A 16 0.69 5.05 -6.23
CA GLN A 16 -0.71 4.69 -6.02
C GLN A 16 -0.86 3.25 -5.53
N ARG A 17 -0.19 2.28 -6.14
CA ARG A 17 -0.21 0.87 -5.68
C ARG A 17 0.25 0.75 -4.23
N ALA A 18 1.38 1.38 -3.89
CA ALA A 18 1.92 1.37 -2.54
C ALA A 18 0.99 2.08 -1.52
N PHE A 19 0.23 3.09 -1.93
CA PHE A 19 -0.77 3.75 -1.09
C PHE A 19 -1.99 2.85 -0.88
N ALA A 20 -2.56 2.32 -1.96
CA ALA A 20 -3.73 1.45 -1.94
C ALA A 20 -3.49 0.20 -1.09
N HIS A 21 -2.29 -0.40 -1.20
CA HIS A 21 -1.88 -1.51 -0.33
C HIS A 21 -1.98 -1.12 1.15
N ARG A 22 -1.33 -0.03 1.57
CA ARG A 22 -1.38 0.41 2.98
C ARG A 22 -2.79 0.75 3.43
N ALA A 23 -3.62 1.36 2.58
CA ALA A 23 -5.01 1.65 2.89
C ALA A 23 -5.80 0.37 3.15
N LYS A 24 -5.64 -0.66 2.31
CA LYS A 24 -6.27 -1.97 2.49
C LYS A 24 -5.81 -2.65 3.79
N MET A 25 -4.52 -2.63 4.08
CA MET A 25 -3.96 -3.23 5.29
C MET A 25 -4.46 -2.53 6.55
N ASN A 26 -4.48 -1.19 6.57
CA ASN A 26 -5.03 -0.43 7.69
C ASN A 26 -6.53 -0.69 7.85
N GLY A 27 -7.30 -0.76 6.77
CA GLY A 27 -8.72 -1.13 6.82
C GLY A 27 -8.92 -2.53 7.43
N ALA A 28 -8.14 -3.52 7.00
CA ALA A 28 -8.18 -4.86 7.59
C ALA A 28 -7.81 -4.84 9.08
N ALA A 29 -6.83 -4.02 9.49
CA ALA A 29 -6.41 -3.89 10.88
C ALA A 29 -7.51 -3.29 11.76
N THR A 30 -8.25 -2.27 11.29
CA THR A 30 -9.38 -1.69 12.03
C THR A 30 -10.52 -2.67 12.30
N LEU A 31 -10.63 -3.73 11.47
CA LEU A 31 -11.61 -4.79 11.63
C LEU A 31 -11.08 -5.99 12.44
N GLY A 32 -9.82 -5.95 12.89
CA GLY A 32 -9.15 -7.08 13.54
C GLY A 32 -8.85 -8.25 12.59
N LYS A 33 -8.84 -8.00 11.27
CA LYS A 33 -8.70 -9.04 10.22
C LYS A 33 -7.34 -9.01 9.50
N TRP A 34 -6.43 -8.16 9.96
CA TRP A 34 -5.10 -8.04 9.37
C TRP A 34 -4.25 -9.26 9.72
N THR A 35 -3.49 -9.76 8.75
CA THR A 35 -2.47 -10.80 8.95
C THR A 35 -1.18 -10.45 8.21
N GLU A 36 -0.04 -10.92 8.71
CA GLU A 36 1.27 -10.64 8.10
C GLU A 36 1.40 -11.20 6.67
N GLN A 37 0.66 -12.26 6.34
CA GLN A 37 0.61 -12.80 4.97
C GLN A 37 -0.03 -11.83 3.97
N GLN A 38 -0.98 -11.01 4.41
CA GLN A 38 -1.61 -10.00 3.55
C GLN A 38 -0.66 -8.86 3.19
N GLU A 39 0.34 -8.56 4.04
CA GLU A 39 1.38 -7.56 3.74
C GLU A 39 2.35 -8.04 2.65
N LYS A 40 2.62 -9.35 2.58
CA LYS A 40 3.59 -9.93 1.63
C LYS A 40 3.02 -10.15 0.23
N ALA A 41 1.71 -10.02 0.05
CA ALA A 41 1.01 -10.29 -1.21
C ALA A 41 0.93 -9.05 -2.15
N ALA A 42 1.76 -8.04 -1.92
CA ALA A 42 1.70 -6.72 -2.58
C ALA A 42 2.85 -6.45 -3.54
#